data_AF-A0A0K8Q5E6-F1
#
_entry.id   AF-A0A0K8Q5E6-F1
#
_cell.length_a   1.000
_cell.length_b   1.000
_cell.length_c   1.000
_cell.angle_alpha   90.00
_cell.angle_beta   90.00
_cell.angle_gamma   90.00
#
_symmetry.space_group_name_H-M   'P 1'
#
loop_
_entity.id
_entity.type
_entity.pdbx_description
1 polymer ?
#
loop_
_entity_poly.entity_id
_entity_poly.type
_entity_poly.pdbx_seq_one_letter_code
_entity_poly.pdbx_strand_id
1 'polypeptide(L)'
;MLRDIGAARGTGLPGHQGDFYSRDALTEDNELTPALKTLGWRLESPVACRTTTELMPTVSSLFRQRLRWYRGALESLPRYGFTRVTARYWFQQAMLTLTTIMMFLYLGATALVVAAGQFQWSSFWLAVGLIFVVERLVTVWSNGPGGRAWAALVLPEMIYDLILMTAFVTAAANTLFKTTPKWHHLEGVSHV
;
A
#
# COMPACT_ATOMS: atom_id res chain seq x y z
N MET A 1 -20.97 -5.39 17.60
CA MET A 1 -19.95 -5.19 16.55
C MET A 1 -19.73 -6.45 15.70
N LEU A 2 -18.93 -7.45 16.12
CA LEU A 2 -18.69 -8.64 15.28
C LEU A 2 -19.96 -9.46 15.01
N ARG A 3 -20.86 -9.57 15.99
CA ARG A 3 -22.18 -10.21 15.82
C ARG A 3 -23.03 -9.52 14.75
N ASP A 4 -22.92 -8.20 14.61
CA ASP A 4 -23.68 -7.44 13.62
C ASP A 4 -23.14 -7.69 12.21
N ILE A 5 -21.82 -7.88 12.06
CA ILE A 5 -21.22 -8.33 10.80
C ILE A 5 -21.77 -9.70 10.42
N GLY A 6 -21.72 -10.67 11.33
CA GLY A 6 -22.21 -12.02 11.07
C GLY A 6 -23.69 -12.05 10.68
N ALA A 7 -24.50 -11.17 11.27
CA ALA A 7 -25.92 -11.04 10.93
C ALA A 7 -26.16 -10.34 9.57
N ALA A 8 -25.31 -9.37 9.21
CA ALA A 8 -25.48 -8.56 7.99
C ALA A 8 -24.79 -9.12 6.74
N ARG A 9 -23.87 -10.09 6.88
CA ARG A 9 -23.26 -10.78 5.72
C ARG A 9 -24.31 -11.56 4.93
N GLY A 10 -24.19 -11.50 3.61
CA GLY A 10 -25.11 -12.13 2.66
C GLY A 10 -26.38 -11.32 2.36
N THR A 11 -26.66 -10.25 3.12
CA THR A 11 -27.81 -9.37 2.90
C THR A 11 -27.37 -7.93 2.61
N GLY A 12 -26.60 -7.31 3.51
CA GLY A 12 -26.10 -5.94 3.38
C GLY A 12 -24.57 -5.83 3.27
N LEU A 13 -23.84 -6.91 3.59
CA LEU A 13 -22.40 -7.01 3.45
C LEU A 13 -22.03 -8.22 2.58
N PRO A 14 -20.91 -8.17 1.82
CA PRO A 14 -20.45 -9.30 1.04
C PRO A 14 -20.01 -10.48 1.94
N GLY A 15 -20.13 -11.71 1.43
CA GLY A 15 -19.77 -12.95 2.11
C GLY A 15 -20.97 -13.76 2.59
N HIS A 16 -20.73 -14.74 3.47
CA HIS A 16 -21.74 -15.70 3.92
C HIS A 16 -22.32 -15.32 5.28
N GLN A 17 -23.63 -15.54 5.45
CA GLN A 17 -24.32 -15.27 6.70
C GLN A 17 -23.72 -16.13 7.84
N GLY A 18 -23.51 -15.51 9.00
CA GLY A 18 -22.89 -16.15 10.16
C GLY A 18 -21.36 -16.07 10.20
N ASP A 19 -20.70 -15.72 9.09
CA ASP A 19 -19.25 -15.53 9.08
C ASP A 19 -18.87 -14.16 9.67
N PHE A 20 -18.05 -14.17 10.73
CA PHE A 20 -17.48 -12.94 11.28
C PHE A 20 -16.42 -12.35 10.34
N TYR A 21 -15.67 -13.23 9.68
CA TYR A 21 -14.54 -12.92 8.82
C TYR A 21 -14.81 -13.39 7.39
N SER A 22 -14.49 -12.55 6.40
CA SER A 22 -14.71 -12.90 5.00
C SER A 22 -13.69 -13.95 4.56
N ARG A 23 -14.13 -15.17 4.27
CA ARG A 23 -13.28 -16.24 3.74
C ARG A 23 -12.73 -15.94 2.35
N ASP A 24 -13.44 -15.09 1.62
CA ASP A 24 -13.06 -14.70 0.26
C ASP A 24 -12.04 -13.55 0.25
N ALA A 25 -11.77 -12.92 1.40
CA ALA A 25 -10.84 -11.80 1.50
C ALA A 25 -9.42 -12.29 1.79
N LEU A 26 -8.47 -11.89 0.95
CA LEU A 26 -7.05 -12.19 1.19
C LEU A 26 -6.48 -11.45 2.42
N THR A 27 -7.08 -10.32 2.76
CA THR A 27 -6.75 -9.47 3.92
C THR A 27 -8.02 -9.21 4.70
N GLU A 28 -8.30 -10.09 5.65
CA GLU A 28 -9.47 -10.08 6.52
C GLU A 28 -9.60 -8.77 7.33
N ASP A 29 -8.50 -8.33 7.94
CA ASP A 29 -8.39 -7.11 8.74
C ASP A 29 -8.79 -5.84 7.96
N ASN A 30 -8.26 -5.72 6.74
CA ASN A 30 -8.56 -4.62 5.84
C ASN A 30 -10.03 -4.66 5.36
N GLU A 31 -10.61 -5.85 5.18
CA GLU A 31 -12.01 -6.02 4.77
C GLU A 31 -13.00 -5.71 5.90
N LEU A 32 -12.63 -6.00 7.15
CA LEU A 32 -13.46 -5.75 8.32
C LEU A 32 -13.76 -4.24 8.49
N THR A 33 -12.79 -3.39 8.16
CA THR A 33 -12.89 -1.93 8.32
C THR A 33 -14.05 -1.31 7.51
N PRO A 34 -14.14 -1.48 6.17
CA PRO A 34 -15.29 -1.00 5.41
C PRO A 34 -16.58 -1.72 5.79
N ALA A 35 -16.54 -3.00 6.21
CA ALA A 35 -17.72 -3.71 6.72
C ALA A 35 -18.37 -2.98 7.89
N LEU A 36 -17.56 -2.67 8.91
CA LEU A 36 -17.96 -2.00 10.13
C LEU A 36 -18.47 -0.58 9.87
N LYS A 37 -17.76 0.17 9.03
CA LYS A 37 -18.19 1.51 8.63
C LYS A 37 -19.50 1.50 7.84
N THR A 38 -19.73 0.48 7.03
CA THR A 38 -21.00 0.32 6.29
C THR A 38 -22.16 0.04 7.23
N LEU A 39 -21.92 -0.65 8.35
CA LEU A 39 -22.88 -0.84 9.44
C LEU A 39 -23.03 0.38 10.37
N GLY A 40 -22.36 1.50 10.08
CA GLY A 40 -22.45 2.74 10.86
C GLY A 40 -21.55 2.78 12.10
N TRP A 41 -20.64 1.82 12.29
CA TRP A 41 -19.70 1.85 13.41
C TRP A 41 -18.62 2.92 13.20
N ARG A 42 -18.30 3.60 14.30
CA ARG A 42 -17.16 4.53 14.37
C ARG A 42 -15.92 3.76 14.79
N LEU A 43 -14.89 3.80 13.94
CA LEU A 43 -13.59 3.19 14.19
C LEU A 43 -12.59 4.28 14.59
N GLU A 44 -11.91 4.08 15.72
CA GLU A 44 -10.90 5.00 16.23
C GLU A 44 -9.57 4.29 16.41
N SER A 45 -8.47 5.02 16.20
CA SER A 45 -7.11 4.55 16.49
C SER A 45 -6.46 5.55 17.45
N PRO A 46 -6.64 5.37 18.77
CA PRO A 46 -6.07 6.27 19.77
C PRO A 46 -4.54 6.24 19.73
N VAL A 47 -3.90 7.38 19.95
CA VAL A 47 -2.42 7.49 19.96
C VAL A 47 -1.78 6.60 21.03
N ALA A 48 -2.50 6.31 22.11
CA ALA A 48 -2.08 5.39 23.16
C ALA A 48 -1.95 3.93 22.69
N CYS A 49 -2.63 3.55 21.60
CA CYS A 49 -2.57 2.21 21.01
C CYS A 49 -1.49 2.12 19.91
N ARG A 50 -0.32 2.72 20.16
CA ARG A 50 0.79 2.66 19.21
C ARG A 50 1.41 1.26 19.23
N THR A 51 1.51 0.65 18.06
CA THR A 51 2.20 -0.62 17.88
C THR A 51 3.51 -0.42 17.13
N THR A 52 4.51 -1.24 17.45
CA THR A 52 5.73 -1.37 16.68
C THR A 52 5.60 -2.59 15.79
N THR A 53 5.72 -2.38 14.48
CA THR A 53 5.61 -3.47 13.50
C THR A 53 7.01 -3.90 13.10
N GLU A 54 7.27 -5.21 13.20
CA GLU A 54 8.51 -5.81 12.71
C GLU A 54 8.66 -5.58 11.20
N LEU A 55 9.86 -5.20 10.78
CA LEU A 55 10.20 -5.01 9.38
C LEU A 55 10.48 -6.36 8.72
N MET A 56 10.12 -6.47 7.45
CA MET A 56 10.45 -7.66 6.66
C MET A 56 11.97 -7.73 6.45
N PRO A 57 12.62 -8.86 6.75
CA PRO A 57 14.08 -8.96 6.72
C PRO A 57 14.66 -8.94 5.30
N THR A 58 13.85 -9.26 4.28
CA THR A 58 14.29 -9.29 2.88
C THR A 58 13.32 -8.57 1.95
N VAL A 59 13.85 -8.07 0.83
CA VAL A 59 13.05 -7.45 -0.25
C VAL A 59 11.99 -8.43 -0.79
N SER A 60 12.32 -9.72 -0.90
CA SER A 60 11.37 -10.75 -1.36
C SER A 60 10.19 -10.90 -0.38
N SER A 61 10.46 -10.94 0.93
CA SER A 61 9.40 -10.99 1.94
C SER A 61 8.53 -9.73 1.95
N LEU A 62 9.15 -8.55 1.81
CA LEU A 62 8.44 -7.27 1.68
C LEU A 62 7.54 -7.25 0.45
N PHE A 63 8.07 -7.66 -0.71
CA PHE A 63 7.34 -7.70 -1.97
C PHE A 63 6.10 -8.60 -1.86
N ARG A 64 6.26 -9.81 -1.31
CA ARG A 64 5.15 -10.75 -1.10
C ARG A 64 4.11 -10.20 -0.12
N GLN A 65 4.55 -9.52 0.94
CA GLN A 65 3.64 -8.88 1.90
C GLN A 65 2.81 -7.78 1.21
N ARG A 66 3.47 -6.85 0.50
CA ARG A 66 2.79 -5.75 -0.20
C ARG A 66 1.88 -6.23 -1.32
N LEU A 67 2.31 -7.25 -2.07
CA LEU A 67 1.49 -7.89 -3.09
C LEU A 67 0.17 -8.40 -2.52
N ARG A 68 0.20 -9.08 -1.35
CA ARG A 68 -1.01 -9.53 -0.66
C ARG A 68 -1.91 -8.37 -0.24
N TRP A 69 -1.33 -7.30 0.31
CA TRP A 69 -2.09 -6.13 0.75
C TRP A 69 -2.78 -5.41 -0.40
N TYR A 70 -2.06 -5.13 -1.48
CA TYR A 70 -2.63 -4.48 -2.66
C TYR A 70 -3.71 -5.34 -3.30
N ARG A 71 -3.45 -6.63 -3.45
CA ARG A 71 -4.42 -7.57 -4.00
C ARG A 71 -5.66 -7.69 -3.13
N GLY A 72 -5.51 -7.83 -1.82
CA GLY A 72 -6.62 -7.88 -0.88
C GLY A 72 -7.50 -6.63 -0.95
N ALA A 73 -6.91 -5.44 -1.07
CA ALA A 73 -7.65 -4.20 -1.28
C ALA A 73 -8.36 -4.16 -2.64
N LEU A 74 -7.67 -4.53 -3.73
CA LEU A 74 -8.23 -4.50 -5.09
C LEU A 74 -9.35 -5.52 -5.30
N GLU A 75 -9.31 -6.68 -4.64
CA GLU A 75 -10.34 -7.72 -4.73
C GLU A 75 -11.53 -7.49 -3.78
N SER A 76 -11.30 -6.87 -2.62
CA SER A 76 -12.36 -6.63 -1.63
C SER A 76 -13.24 -5.43 -2.01
N LEU A 77 -12.66 -4.31 -2.46
CA LEU A 77 -13.42 -3.09 -2.74
C LEU A 77 -14.55 -3.25 -3.78
N PRO A 78 -14.36 -3.96 -4.90
CA PRO A 78 -15.44 -4.20 -5.86
C PRO A 78 -16.63 -4.94 -5.28
N ARG A 79 -16.42 -5.83 -4.29
CA ARG A 79 -17.51 -6.61 -3.66
C ARG A 79 -18.44 -5.75 -2.81
N TYR A 80 -17.93 -4.64 -2.28
CA TYR A 80 -18.72 -3.63 -1.56
C TYR A 80 -19.38 -2.61 -2.49
N GLY A 81 -18.95 -2.54 -3.75
CA GLY A 81 -19.37 -1.51 -4.69
C GLY A 81 -18.89 -0.10 -4.31
N PHE A 82 -19.47 0.90 -4.97
CA PHE A 82 -19.17 2.32 -4.74
C PHE A 82 -20.20 2.93 -3.79
N THR A 83 -19.83 3.11 -2.53
CA THR A 83 -20.66 3.71 -1.48
C THR A 83 -19.95 4.92 -0.87
N ARG A 84 -20.64 5.73 -0.07
CA ARG A 84 -20.00 6.85 0.67
C ARG A 84 -18.84 6.38 1.56
N VAL A 85 -18.92 5.16 2.08
CA VAL A 85 -17.88 4.55 2.91
C VAL A 85 -16.69 4.12 2.05
N THR A 86 -16.94 3.41 0.95
CA THR A 86 -15.87 2.88 0.09
C THR A 86 -15.27 3.90 -0.86
N ALA A 87 -15.94 5.03 -1.12
CA ALA A 87 -15.48 6.08 -2.04
C ALA A 87 -14.07 6.58 -1.71
N ARG A 88 -13.75 6.77 -0.41
CA ARG A 88 -12.40 7.17 0.02
C ARG A 88 -11.36 6.11 -0.33
N TYR A 89 -11.69 4.83 -0.20
CA TYR A 89 -10.78 3.72 -0.49
C TYR A 89 -10.57 3.58 -2.01
N TRP A 90 -11.64 3.73 -2.79
CA TRP A 90 -11.56 3.83 -4.24
C TRP A 90 -10.65 4.97 -4.69
N PHE A 91 -10.79 6.15 -4.07
CA PHE A 91 -9.93 7.30 -4.33
C PHE A 91 -8.46 7.00 -3.98
N GLN A 92 -8.19 6.33 -2.86
CA GLN A 92 -6.83 5.90 -2.51
C GLN A 92 -6.24 4.95 -3.55
N GLN A 93 -7.00 3.96 -4.05
CA GLN A 93 -6.54 3.07 -5.11
C GLN A 93 -6.29 3.82 -6.43
N ALA A 94 -7.15 4.78 -6.77
CA ALA A 94 -6.99 5.62 -7.95
C ALA A 94 -5.73 6.49 -7.87
N MET A 95 -5.48 7.14 -6.72
CA MET A 95 -4.28 7.94 -6.51
C MET A 95 -3.01 7.09 -6.51
N LEU A 96 -3.05 5.88 -5.94
CA LEU A 96 -1.92 4.94 -5.99
C LEU A 96 -1.62 4.51 -7.43
N THR A 97 -2.67 4.21 -8.21
CA THR A 97 -2.55 3.88 -9.63
C THR A 97 -1.96 5.04 -10.42
N LEU A 98 -2.50 6.24 -10.24
CA LEU A 98 -2.02 7.45 -10.89
C LEU A 98 -0.55 7.72 -10.55
N THR A 99 -0.18 7.65 -9.27
CA THR A 99 1.19 7.88 -8.81
C THR A 99 2.16 6.87 -9.43
N THR A 100 1.75 5.60 -9.50
CA THR A 100 2.53 4.53 -10.12
C THR A 100 2.78 4.83 -11.60
N ILE A 101 1.73 5.17 -12.36
CA ILE A 101 1.84 5.52 -13.78
C ILE A 101 2.74 6.75 -13.96
N MET A 102 2.52 7.81 -13.19
CA MET A 102 3.32 9.04 -13.26
C MET A 102 4.80 8.78 -12.99
N MET A 103 5.14 7.93 -12.00
CA MET A 103 6.53 7.57 -11.70
C MET A 103 7.19 6.85 -12.88
N PHE A 104 6.54 5.83 -13.44
CA PHE A 104 7.10 5.11 -14.59
C PHE A 104 7.22 5.98 -15.84
N LEU A 105 6.25 6.87 -16.09
CA LEU A 105 6.33 7.84 -17.17
C LEU A 105 7.47 8.84 -16.95
N TYR A 106 7.65 9.34 -15.73
CA TYR A 106 8.74 10.25 -15.38
C TYR A 106 10.11 9.58 -15.62
N LEU A 107 10.30 8.34 -15.16
CA LEU A 107 11.54 7.60 -15.37
C LEU A 107 11.78 7.31 -16.86
N GLY A 108 10.74 6.90 -17.59
CA GLY A 108 10.82 6.64 -19.03
C GLY A 108 11.16 7.90 -19.83
N ALA A 109 10.48 9.02 -19.55
CA ALA A 109 10.75 10.30 -20.19
C ALA A 109 12.17 10.79 -19.88
N THR A 110 12.60 10.67 -18.62
CA THR A 110 13.97 11.03 -18.22
C THR A 110 15.00 10.18 -18.96
N ALA A 111 14.81 8.86 -19.03
CA ALA A 111 15.70 7.96 -19.76
C ALA A 111 15.79 8.31 -21.26
N LEU A 112 14.66 8.65 -21.90
CA LEU A 112 14.60 9.06 -23.30
C LEU A 112 15.36 10.37 -23.55
N VAL A 113 15.16 11.38 -22.69
CA VAL A 113 15.84 12.68 -22.78
C VAL A 113 17.36 12.51 -22.60
N VAL A 114 17.77 11.67 -21.66
CA VAL A 114 19.19 11.33 -21.44
C VAL A 114 19.76 10.61 -22.66
N ALA A 115 19.06 9.61 -23.20
CA ALA A 115 19.50 8.87 -24.39
C ALA A 115 19.60 9.76 -25.64
N ALA A 116 18.74 10.77 -25.76
CA ALA A 116 18.77 11.77 -26.82
C ALA A 116 19.87 12.84 -26.64
N GLY A 117 20.61 12.82 -25.52
CA GLY A 117 21.64 13.82 -25.20
C GLY A 117 21.07 15.21 -24.91
N GLN A 118 19.75 15.32 -24.66
CA GLN A 118 19.05 16.59 -24.42
C GLN A 118 18.85 16.87 -22.92
N PHE A 119 19.59 16.18 -22.05
CA PHE A 119 19.43 16.33 -20.62
C PHE A 119 19.92 17.70 -20.15
N GLN A 120 19.01 18.48 -19.57
CA GLN A 120 19.29 19.80 -19.03
C GLN A 120 18.88 19.87 -17.57
N TRP A 121 19.70 20.51 -16.76
CA TRP A 121 19.38 20.78 -15.37
C TRP A 121 18.38 21.92 -15.26
N SER A 122 17.29 21.70 -14.56
CA SER A 122 16.32 22.75 -14.24
C SER A 122 16.47 23.14 -12.78
N SER A 123 16.92 24.38 -12.52
CA SER A 123 17.04 24.93 -11.17
C SER A 123 15.70 24.94 -10.43
N PHE A 124 14.60 25.12 -11.16
CA PHE A 124 13.24 25.06 -10.60
C PHE A 124 12.94 23.66 -10.05
N TRP A 125 13.13 22.60 -10.85
CA TRP A 125 12.88 21.23 -10.41
C TRP A 125 13.85 20.75 -9.34
N LEU A 126 15.11 21.23 -9.36
CA LEU A 126 16.05 20.99 -8.27
C LEU A 126 15.60 21.63 -6.95
N ALA A 127 15.06 22.85 -6.99
CA ALA A 127 14.51 23.51 -5.80
C ALA A 127 13.31 22.76 -5.24
N VAL A 128 12.41 22.28 -6.10
CA VAL A 128 11.28 21.43 -5.69
C VAL A 128 11.79 20.13 -5.07
N GLY A 129 12.76 19.45 -5.70
CA GLY A 129 13.39 18.26 -5.15
C GLY A 129 14.00 18.49 -3.77
N LEU A 130 14.67 19.63 -3.57
CA LEU A 130 15.25 20.01 -2.27
C LEU A 130 14.19 20.14 -1.17
N ILE A 131 13.01 20.67 -1.48
CA ILE A 131 11.90 20.75 -0.50
C ILE A 131 11.51 19.34 -0.03
N PHE A 132 11.43 18.37 -0.93
CA PHE A 132 11.16 16.98 -0.56
C PHE A 132 12.27 16.41 0.34
N VAL A 133 13.54 16.64 -0.01
CA VAL A 133 14.66 16.17 0.84
C VAL A 133 14.60 16.77 2.24
N VAL A 134 14.30 18.07 2.35
CA VAL A 134 14.18 18.75 3.66
C VAL A 134 13.02 18.18 4.47
N GLU A 135 11.85 18.00 3.86
CA GLU A 135 10.69 17.41 4.53
C GLU A 135 11.02 16.01 5.08
N ARG A 136 11.67 15.16 4.27
CA ARG A 136 12.12 13.82 4.68
C ARG A 136 13.10 13.88 5.86
N LEU A 137 14.07 14.79 5.80
CA LEU A 137 15.06 14.96 6.87
C LEU A 137 14.43 15.39 8.19
N VAL A 138 13.44 16.28 8.13
CA VAL A 138 12.67 16.70 9.31
C VAL A 138 11.88 15.52 9.87
N THR A 139 11.24 14.71 9.03
CA THR A 139 10.48 13.53 9.44
C THR A 139 11.35 12.46 10.11
N VAL A 140 12.58 12.26 9.62
CA VAL A 140 13.54 11.25 10.14
C VAL A 140 14.45 11.84 11.22
N TRP A 141 14.24 13.09 11.65
CA TRP A 141 15.17 13.80 12.53
C TRP A 141 15.42 13.07 13.85
N SER A 142 14.40 12.40 14.39
CA SER A 142 14.48 11.60 15.62
C SER A 142 15.31 10.31 15.50
N ASN A 143 15.58 9.84 14.28
CA ASN A 143 16.19 8.52 14.04
C ASN A 143 17.74 8.54 14.06
N GLY A 144 18.32 9.61 14.59
CA GLY A 144 19.77 9.77 14.73
C GLY A 144 20.51 10.12 13.43
N PRO A 145 21.83 10.36 13.51
CA PRO A 145 22.63 10.84 12.38
C PRO A 145 22.72 9.83 11.22
N GLY A 146 22.75 8.53 11.52
CA GLY A 146 22.73 7.48 10.49
C GLY A 146 21.43 7.49 9.67
N GLY A 147 20.27 7.61 10.34
CA GLY A 147 18.98 7.74 9.66
C GLY A 147 18.89 8.99 8.78
N ARG A 148 19.46 10.11 9.23
CA ARG A 148 19.53 11.36 8.45
C ARG A 148 20.41 11.20 7.21
N ALA A 149 21.56 10.54 7.31
CA ALA A 149 22.42 10.28 6.17
C ALA A 149 21.71 9.39 5.11
N TRP A 150 21.01 8.35 5.56
CA TRP A 150 20.21 7.50 4.67
C TRP A 150 19.07 8.26 3.99
N ALA A 151 18.36 9.11 4.73
CA ALA A 151 17.28 9.93 4.19
C ALA A 151 17.79 10.99 3.19
N ALA A 152 18.94 11.61 3.46
CA ALA A 152 19.54 12.63 2.59
C ALA A 152 19.89 12.10 1.18
N LEU A 153 20.18 10.80 1.07
CA LEU A 153 20.57 10.20 -0.22
C LEU A 153 19.41 10.11 -1.20
N VAL A 154 18.14 10.07 -0.73
CA VAL A 154 16.90 9.89 -1.52
C VAL A 154 16.81 8.56 -2.28
N LEU A 155 17.91 8.09 -2.88
CA LEU A 155 18.01 6.85 -3.62
C LEU A 155 17.49 5.62 -2.88
N PRO A 156 17.76 5.40 -1.57
CA PRO A 156 17.23 4.23 -0.86
C PRO A 156 15.71 4.22 -0.81
N GLU A 157 15.10 5.40 -0.59
CA GLU A 157 13.65 5.57 -0.57
C GLU A 157 13.06 5.40 -1.96
N MET A 158 13.71 5.97 -2.99
CA MET A 158 13.27 5.79 -4.37
C MET A 158 13.29 4.32 -4.79
N ILE A 159 14.32 3.56 -4.40
CA ILE A 159 14.38 2.11 -4.64
C ILE A 159 13.26 1.38 -3.89
N TYR A 160 13.04 1.74 -2.61
CA TYR A 160 11.95 1.17 -1.82
C TYR A 160 10.58 1.42 -2.47
N ASP A 161 10.31 2.65 -2.89
CA ASP A 161 9.06 3.02 -3.57
C ASP A 161 8.88 2.28 -4.88
N LEU A 162 9.94 2.10 -5.67
CA LEU A 162 9.89 1.31 -6.90
C LEU A 162 9.57 -0.16 -6.63
N ILE A 163 10.08 -0.75 -5.55
CA ILE A 163 9.71 -2.11 -5.11
C ILE A 163 8.21 -2.17 -4.76
N LEU A 164 7.68 -1.16 -4.06
CA LEU A 164 6.26 -1.10 -3.71
C LEU A 164 5.37 -0.90 -4.94
N MET A 165 5.77 -0.03 -5.86
CA MET A 165 5.05 0.24 -7.11
C MET A 165 5.04 -0.98 -8.03
N THR A 166 6.15 -1.71 -8.16
CA THR A 166 6.19 -2.97 -8.92
C THR A 166 5.32 -4.05 -8.29
N ALA A 167 5.27 -4.13 -6.95
CA ALA A 167 4.34 -5.01 -6.25
C ALA A 167 2.88 -4.63 -6.52
N PHE A 168 2.56 -3.34 -6.58
CA PHE A 168 1.23 -2.84 -6.94
C PHE A 168 0.84 -3.19 -8.38
N VAL A 169 1.72 -2.94 -9.35
CA VAL A 169 1.48 -3.32 -10.76
C VAL A 169 1.24 -4.82 -10.89
N THR A 170 2.04 -5.63 -10.19
CA THR A 170 1.89 -7.08 -10.17
C THR A 170 0.57 -7.51 -9.53
N ALA A 171 0.13 -6.85 -8.44
CA ALA A 171 -1.16 -7.10 -7.81
C ALA A 171 -2.32 -6.76 -8.78
N ALA A 172 -2.25 -5.62 -9.44
CA ALA A 172 -3.24 -5.17 -10.40
C ALA A 172 -3.34 -6.12 -11.60
N ALA A 173 -2.19 -6.53 -12.16
CA ALA A 173 -2.13 -7.51 -13.24
C ALA A 173 -2.74 -8.86 -12.82
N ASN A 174 -2.36 -9.39 -11.66
CA ASN A 174 -2.90 -10.65 -11.15
C ASN A 174 -4.42 -10.60 -10.92
N THR A 175 -4.94 -9.45 -10.47
CA THR A 175 -6.37 -9.23 -10.28
C THR A 175 -7.10 -9.19 -11.62
N LEU A 176 -6.52 -8.53 -12.63
CA LEU A 176 -7.06 -8.44 -13.98
C LEU A 176 -7.06 -9.81 -14.69
N PHE A 177 -5.98 -10.58 -14.55
CA PHE A 177 -5.82 -11.92 -15.13
C PHE A 177 -6.40 -13.05 -14.26
N LYS A 178 -7.13 -12.72 -13.18
CA LYS A 178 -7.78 -13.67 -12.26
C LYS A 178 -6.85 -14.81 -11.79
N THR A 179 -5.58 -14.53 -11.57
CA THR A 179 -4.58 -15.55 -11.19
C THR A 179 -4.79 -15.98 -9.74
N THR A 180 -4.90 -17.27 -9.42
CA THR A 180 -5.13 -17.74 -8.04
C THR A 180 -4.01 -17.32 -7.08
N PRO A 181 -4.29 -16.81 -5.86
CA PRO A 181 -3.25 -16.47 -4.90
C PRO A 181 -2.51 -17.72 -4.42
N LYS A 182 -1.18 -17.72 -4.48
CA LYS A 182 -0.34 -18.75 -3.85
C LYS A 182 0.04 -18.31 -2.44
N TRP A 183 -0.30 -19.12 -1.43
CA TRP A 183 0.10 -18.91 -0.04
C TRP A 183 1.56 -19.30 0.14
N HIS A 184 2.38 -18.41 0.69
CA HIS A 184 3.78 -18.66 1.02
C HIS A 184 3.98 -18.57 2.53
N HIS A 185 4.45 -19.65 3.14
CA HIS A 185 4.93 -19.66 4.52
C HIS A 185 6.37 -19.14 4.54
N LEU A 186 6.73 -18.39 5.59
CA LEU A 186 8.14 -18.07 5.86
C LEU A 186 8.77 -19.35 6.41
N GLU A 187 9.57 -20.03 5.60
CA GLU A 187 10.40 -21.14 6.08
C GLU A 187 11.56 -20.56 6.90
N GLY A 188 11.65 -20.95 8.18
CA GLY A 188 12.82 -20.70 9.02
C GLY A 188 12.81 -19.40 9.83
N VAL A 189 12.02 -19.36 10.91
CA VAL A 189 12.43 -18.64 12.12
C VAL A 189 12.84 -19.72 13.13
N SER A 190 14.13 -20.07 13.13
CA SER A 190 14.70 -20.87 14.21
C SER A 190 14.65 -20.01 15.48
N HIS A 191 13.80 -20.41 16.43
CA HIS A 191 13.88 -19.91 17.79
C HIS A 191 15.27 -20.23 18.34
N VAL A 192 16.08 -19.19 18.55
CA VAL A 192 17.27 -19.22 19.41
C VAL A 192 17.02 -18.22 20.52
#